data_AF-A0A1B2HUU2-F1
#
_entry.id   AF-A0A1B2HUU2-F1
#
_cell.length_a   1.000
_cell.length_b   1.000
_cell.length_c   1.000
_cell.angle_alpha   90.00
_cell.angle_beta   90.00
_cell.angle_gamma   90.00
#
_symmetry.space_group_name_H-M   'P 1'
#
loop_
_entity.id
_entity.type
_entity.pdbx_description
1 polymer ?
#
loop_
_entity_poly.entity_id
_entity_poly.type
_entity_poly.pdbx_seq_one_letter_code
_entity_poly.pdbx_strand_id
1 'polypeptide(L)'
;MISLMLNQRLLSSSGQPEHLRFARHEAEFRSAADRLNDQSKLSLGEAPSLGQIVREYHSTAVDRQAKGHRPAVLEMRDSVLIAAAGGRKDLVEEGLRLADELACVWPKSRLPLDWESKEAWLEELTSKANDPDALWEVVEGQIVKHKLEKVRVV
;
A
#
# COMPACT_ATOMS: atom_id res chain seq x y z
N MET A 1 -7.56 -21.34 18.60
CA MET A 1 -6.90 -20.03 18.75
C MET A 1 -7.15 -19.28 17.46
N ILE A 2 -7.70 -18.07 17.50
CA ILE A 2 -7.96 -17.27 16.29
C ILE A 2 -7.08 -16.02 16.37
N SER A 3 -6.33 -15.76 15.30
CA SER A 3 -5.63 -14.49 15.08
C SER A 3 -6.45 -13.73 14.04
N LEU A 4 -6.84 -12.50 14.36
CA LEU A 4 -7.38 -11.58 13.36
C LEU A 4 -6.18 -11.00 12.59
N MET A 5 -6.18 -11.15 11.26
CA MET A 5 -5.12 -10.64 10.38
C MET A 5 -5.72 -9.93 9.18
N LEU A 6 -5.30 -8.68 8.97
CA LEU A 6 -5.47 -7.93 7.73
C LEU A 6 -4.08 -7.39 7.36
N ASN A 7 -3.23 -8.25 6.81
CA ASN A 7 -1.79 -8.04 6.51
C ASN A 7 -0.89 -7.61 7.71
N GLN A 8 -1.47 -7.15 8.81
CA GLN A 8 -0.85 -6.88 10.11
C GLN A 8 -1.62 -7.60 11.21
N ARG A 9 -0.89 -8.02 12.26
CA ARG A 9 -1.46 -8.69 13.44
C ARG A 9 -1.99 -7.62 14.40
N LEU A 10 -3.13 -7.86 15.04
CA LEU A 10 -3.55 -7.08 16.19
C LEU A 10 -2.44 -7.10 17.24
N LEU A 11 -1.94 -5.93 17.64
CA LEU A 11 -0.89 -5.81 18.64
C LEU A 11 -1.52 -5.46 20.00
N SER A 12 -0.97 -6.07 21.05
CA SER A 12 -1.21 -5.66 22.42
C SER A 12 -0.53 -4.32 22.72
N SER A 13 -0.84 -3.72 23.88
CA SER A 13 -0.16 -2.52 24.38
C SER A 13 1.35 -2.69 24.57
N SER A 14 1.84 -3.93 24.67
CA SER A 14 3.27 -4.27 24.74
C SER A 14 3.95 -4.39 23.37
N GLY A 15 3.22 -4.18 22.27
CA GLY A 15 3.71 -4.35 20.90
C GLY A 15 3.81 -5.80 20.44
N GLN A 16 3.43 -6.77 21.27
CA GLN A 16 3.39 -8.19 20.91
C GLN A 16 2.06 -8.57 20.26
N PRO A 17 2.02 -9.56 19.34
CA PRO A 17 0.79 -10.07 18.77
C PRO A 17 -0.21 -10.51 19.85
N GLU A 18 -1.44 -10.01 19.76
CA GLU A 18 -2.52 -10.38 20.67
C GLU A 18 -3.14 -11.73 20.27
N HIS A 19 -3.34 -12.62 21.25
CA HIS A 19 -3.97 -13.93 21.04
C HIS A 19 -5.35 -13.98 21.70
N LEU A 20 -6.39 -14.14 20.89
CA LEU A 20 -7.76 -14.24 21.39
C LEU A 20 -8.17 -15.69 21.62
N ARG A 21 -8.83 -15.94 22.75
CA ARG A 21 -9.35 -17.27 23.07
C ARG A 21 -10.70 -17.45 22.40
N PHE A 22 -10.78 -18.41 21.47
CA PHE A 22 -12.03 -18.72 20.77
C PHE A 22 -13.21 -19.01 21.73
N ALA A 23 -12.94 -19.65 22.87
CA ALA A 23 -13.95 -19.93 23.88
C ALA A 23 -14.63 -18.67 24.48
N ARG A 24 -14.08 -17.47 24.25
CA ARG A 24 -14.60 -16.18 24.74
C ARG A 24 -14.98 -15.23 23.60
N HIS A 25 -15.23 -15.76 22.40
CA HIS A 25 -15.46 -14.97 21.20
C HIS A 25 -16.57 -13.92 21.35
N GLU A 26 -17.69 -14.26 22.01
CA GLU A 26 -18.80 -13.31 22.20
C GLU A 26 -18.39 -12.05 22.99
N ALA A 27 -17.46 -12.18 23.94
CA ALA A 27 -16.98 -11.07 24.77
C ALA A 27 -15.75 -10.37 24.17
N GLU A 28 -14.85 -11.12 23.52
CA GLU A 28 -13.53 -10.62 23.13
C GLU A 28 -13.47 -10.13 21.67
N PHE A 29 -14.27 -10.67 20.75
CA PHE A 29 -14.07 -10.42 19.32
C PHE A 29 -14.48 -9.01 18.90
N ARG A 30 -15.58 -8.46 19.42
CA ARG A 30 -16.00 -7.10 19.09
C ARG A 30 -14.96 -6.09 19.53
N SER A 31 -14.55 -6.17 20.80
CA SER A 31 -13.52 -5.29 21.35
C SER A 31 -12.17 -5.42 20.63
N ALA A 32 -11.81 -6.63 20.17
CA ALA A 32 -10.61 -6.84 19.38
C ALA A 32 -10.73 -6.30 17.94
N ALA A 33 -11.92 -6.38 17.33
CA ALA A 33 -12.19 -5.77 16.03
C ALA A 33 -12.11 -4.24 16.11
N ASP A 34 -12.63 -3.63 17.18
CA ASP A 34 -12.52 -2.18 17.42
C ASP A 34 -11.05 -1.77 17.55
N ARG A 35 -10.25 -2.47 18.39
CA ARG A 35 -8.81 -2.22 18.50
C ARG A 35 -8.06 -2.43 17.19
N LEU A 36 -8.45 -3.43 16.40
CA LEU A 36 -7.82 -3.68 15.10
C LEU A 36 -8.11 -2.53 14.14
N ASN A 37 -9.34 -2.02 14.14
CA ASN A 37 -9.71 -0.83 13.36
C ASN A 37 -8.92 0.40 13.81
N ASP A 38 -8.77 0.62 15.13
CA ASP A 38 -7.97 1.72 15.68
C ASP A 38 -6.47 1.63 15.33
N GLN A 39 -5.94 0.41 15.18
CA GLN A 39 -4.54 0.19 14.79
C GLN A 39 -4.32 0.23 13.28
N SER A 40 -5.40 0.14 12.49
CA SER A 40 -5.30 0.14 11.04
C SER A 40 -4.97 1.54 10.53
N LYS A 41 -4.12 1.59 9.50
CA LYS A 41 -3.77 2.84 8.81
C LYS A 41 -4.93 3.40 7.98
N LEU A 42 -5.77 2.50 7.49
CA LEU A 42 -7.00 2.82 6.78
C LEU A 42 -8.19 2.28 7.57
N SER A 43 -9.29 3.02 7.60
CA SER A 43 -10.53 2.55 8.20
C SER A 43 -10.93 1.18 7.63
N LEU A 44 -11.33 0.26 8.50
CA LEU A 44 -11.89 -1.03 8.09
C LEU A 44 -13.42 -0.99 7.98
N GLY A 45 -14.04 0.06 8.52
CA GLY A 45 -15.50 0.24 8.49
C GLY A 45 -16.02 0.85 7.20
N GLU A 46 -15.15 1.52 6.43
CA GLU A 46 -15.50 2.20 5.19
C GLU A 46 -14.45 1.90 4.12
N ALA A 47 -14.88 1.82 2.86
CA ALA A 47 -13.95 1.65 1.74
C ALA A 47 -13.06 2.90 1.64
N PRO A 48 -11.72 2.76 1.68
CA PRO A 48 -10.83 3.90 1.58
C PRO A 48 -10.89 4.51 0.18
N SER A 49 -10.87 5.83 0.11
CA SER A 49 -10.68 6.54 -1.15
C SER A 49 -9.30 6.26 -1.74
N LEU A 50 -9.19 6.35 -3.07
CA LEU A 50 -7.91 6.24 -3.78
C LEU A 50 -6.83 7.18 -3.20
N GLY A 51 -7.22 8.41 -2.84
CA GLY A 51 -6.29 9.36 -2.23
C GLY A 51 -5.81 8.96 -0.83
N GLN A 52 -6.64 8.27 -0.04
CA GLN A 52 -6.18 7.70 1.24
C GLN A 52 -5.19 6.56 1.01
N ILE A 53 -5.47 5.67 0.06
CA ILE A 53 -4.57 4.56 -0.29
C ILE A 53 -3.19 5.10 -0.72
N VAL A 54 -3.15 6.04 -1.66
CA VAL A 54 -1.91 6.63 -2.18
C VAL A 54 -1.13 7.35 -1.08
N ARG A 55 -1.80 8.13 -0.22
CA ARG A 55 -1.13 8.83 0.88
C ARG A 55 -0.54 7.88 1.92
N GLU A 56 -1.18 6.75 2.19
CA GLU A 56 -0.59 5.74 3.08
C GLU A 56 0.64 5.05 2.48
N TYR A 57 0.69 4.84 1.15
CA TYR A 57 1.92 4.42 0.48
C TYR A 57 3.03 5.47 0.64
N HIS A 58 2.73 6.75 0.42
CA HIS A 58 3.70 7.85 0.59
C HIS A 58 4.21 7.91 2.04
N SER A 59 3.31 7.91 3.03
CA SER A 59 3.68 7.91 4.44
C SER A 59 4.55 6.70 4.80
N THR A 60 4.22 5.51 4.28
CA THR A 60 5.00 4.30 4.52
C THR A 60 6.40 4.39 3.92
N ALA A 61 6.53 4.93 2.70
CA ALA A 61 7.81 5.10 2.04
C ALA A 61 8.72 6.09 2.79
N VAL A 62 8.16 7.22 3.22
CA VAL A 62 8.86 8.24 4.03
C VAL A 62 9.30 7.67 5.38
N ASP A 63 8.39 6.98 6.09
CA ASP A 63 8.69 6.36 7.39
C ASP A 63 9.82 5.32 7.29
N ARG A 64 9.81 4.50 6.23
CA ARG A 64 10.86 3.50 6.00
C ARG A 64 12.21 4.16 5.77
N GLN A 65 12.24 5.25 4.99
CA GLN A 65 13.47 6.01 4.78
C GLN A 65 13.97 6.63 6.09
N ALA A 66 13.09 7.26 6.87
CA ALA A 66 13.44 7.87 8.15
C ALA A 66 14.00 6.84 9.16
N LYS A 67 13.49 5.60 9.13
CA LYS A 67 13.96 4.48 9.97
C LYS A 67 15.20 3.78 9.42
N GLY A 68 15.74 4.23 8.28
CA GLY A 68 16.89 3.60 7.64
C GLY A 68 16.62 2.16 7.21
N HIS A 69 15.38 1.84 6.84
CA HIS A 69 15.00 0.53 6.31
C HIS A 69 15.46 0.36 4.84
N ARG A 70 15.00 -0.70 4.17
CA ARG A 70 15.24 -0.84 2.72
C ARG A 70 14.42 0.20 1.94
N PRO A 71 14.95 0.71 0.82
CA PRO A 71 14.23 1.59 -0.10
C PRO A 71 12.83 1.06 -0.45
N ALA A 72 11.83 1.92 -0.39
CA ALA A 72 10.43 1.60 -0.68
C ALA A 72 10.12 1.75 -2.19
N VAL A 73 10.94 1.12 -3.02
CA VAL A 73 10.89 1.24 -4.49
C VAL A 73 9.54 0.81 -5.04
N LEU A 74 9.06 -0.36 -4.61
CA LEU A 74 7.81 -0.93 -5.09
C LEU A 74 6.62 -0.12 -4.61
N GLU A 75 6.61 0.28 -3.35
CA GLU A 75 5.54 1.11 -2.78
C GLU A 75 5.40 2.45 -3.51
N MET A 76 6.51 3.10 -3.85
CA MET A 76 6.48 4.35 -4.62
C MET A 76 6.05 4.14 -6.06
N ARG A 77 6.46 3.04 -6.69
CA ARG A 77 5.99 2.69 -8.03
C ARG A 77 4.48 2.45 -8.02
N ASP A 78 3.99 1.65 -7.08
CA ASP A 78 2.60 1.27 -7.00
C ASP A 78 1.71 2.48 -6.66
N SER A 79 2.16 3.41 -5.81
CA SER A 79 1.38 4.62 -5.49
C SER A 79 1.11 5.49 -6.72
N VAL A 80 2.12 5.65 -7.59
CA VAL A 80 2.00 6.41 -8.85
C VAL A 80 1.13 5.68 -9.86
N LEU A 81 1.35 4.38 -10.08
CA LEU A 81 0.60 3.62 -11.10
C LEU A 81 -0.86 3.41 -10.70
N ILE A 82 -1.16 3.20 -9.42
CA ILE A 82 -2.54 3.11 -8.91
C ILE A 82 -3.26 4.46 -9.08
N ALA A 83 -2.59 5.58 -8.80
CA ALA A 83 -3.14 6.91 -9.05
C ALA A 83 -3.43 7.14 -10.55
N ALA A 84 -2.50 6.74 -11.42
CA ALA A 84 -2.63 6.87 -12.87
C ALA A 84 -3.81 6.03 -13.41
N ALA A 85 -3.91 4.77 -12.99
CA ALA A 85 -5.03 3.89 -13.36
C ALA A 85 -6.39 4.45 -12.90
N GLY A 86 -6.43 5.15 -11.77
CA GLY A 86 -7.61 5.86 -11.27
C GLY A 86 -7.86 7.23 -11.90
N GLY A 87 -7.07 7.65 -12.90
CA GLY A 87 -7.23 8.94 -13.59
C GLY A 87 -6.87 10.16 -12.73
N ARG A 88 -6.17 9.98 -11.60
CA ARG A 88 -5.84 11.05 -10.64
C ARG A 88 -4.50 11.69 -10.95
N LYS A 89 -4.49 12.57 -11.96
CA LYS A 89 -3.28 13.30 -12.40
C LYS A 89 -2.60 14.08 -11.27
N ASP A 90 -3.38 14.66 -10.37
CA ASP A 90 -2.87 15.38 -9.20
C ASP A 90 -2.03 14.47 -8.28
N LEU A 91 -2.49 13.24 -8.04
CA LEU A 91 -1.78 12.26 -7.22
C LEU A 91 -0.57 11.67 -7.96
N VAL A 92 -0.63 11.54 -9.28
CA VAL A 92 0.51 11.11 -10.11
C VAL A 92 1.64 12.12 -10.03
N GLU A 93 1.34 13.41 -10.21
CA GLU A 93 2.34 14.49 -10.12
C GLU A 93 2.97 14.57 -8.74
N GLU A 94 2.16 14.45 -7.68
CA GLU A 94 2.64 14.38 -6.29
C GLU A 94 3.57 13.17 -6.09
N GLY A 95 3.15 11.99 -6.53
CA GLY A 95 3.89 10.74 -6.37
C GLY A 95 5.21 10.72 -7.13
N LEU A 96 5.24 11.24 -8.37
CA LEU A 96 6.48 11.36 -9.16
C LEU A 96 7.48 12.31 -8.51
N ARG A 97 7.01 13.43 -7.93
CA ARG A 97 7.87 14.36 -7.19
C ARG A 97 8.47 13.68 -5.95
N LEU A 98 7.65 12.99 -5.17
CA LEU A 98 8.12 12.28 -3.98
C LEU A 98 9.08 11.13 -4.33
N ALA A 99 8.83 10.43 -5.45
CA ALA A 99 9.70 9.38 -5.96
C ALA A 99 11.09 9.94 -6.31
N ASP A 100 11.15 11.11 -6.95
CA ASP A 100 12.40 11.80 -7.26
C ASP A 100 13.19 12.18 -5.99
N GLU A 101 12.50 12.76 -5.01
CA GLU A 101 13.07 13.16 -3.71
C GLU A 101 13.63 11.96 -2.94
N LEU A 102 12.86 10.86 -2.84
CA LEU A 102 13.28 9.66 -2.12
C LEU A 102 14.41 8.92 -2.85
N ALA A 103 14.37 8.83 -4.18
CA ALA A 103 15.41 8.17 -4.96
C ALA A 103 16.78 8.87 -4.84
N CYS A 104 16.81 10.18 -4.60
CA CYS A 104 18.05 10.91 -4.31
C CYS A 104 18.75 10.45 -3.02
N VAL A 105 17.98 9.98 -2.04
CA VAL A 105 18.49 9.69 -0.68
C VAL A 105 18.52 8.20 -0.36
N TRP A 106 18.08 7.35 -1.28
CA TRP A 106 18.10 5.90 -1.08
C TRP A 106 19.53 5.35 -1.10
N PRO A 107 19.89 4.48 -0.13
CA PRO A 107 21.19 3.83 -0.11
C PRO A 107 21.33 2.88 -1.31
N LYS A 108 22.24 3.20 -2.23
CA LYS A 108 22.49 2.41 -3.46
C LYS A 108 22.73 0.92 -3.20
N SER A 109 23.41 0.59 -2.10
CA SER A 109 23.70 -0.79 -1.67
C SER A 109 22.46 -1.61 -1.28
N ARG A 110 21.29 -0.99 -1.17
CA ARG A 110 20.03 -1.64 -0.79
C ARG A 110 18.96 -1.53 -1.87
N LEU A 111 19.29 -0.98 -3.03
CA LEU A 111 18.39 -0.96 -4.17
C LEU A 111 18.24 -2.38 -4.77
N PRO A 112 17.14 -2.66 -5.48
CA PRO A 112 16.98 -3.89 -6.25
C PRO A 112 18.18 -4.13 -7.19
N LEU A 113 18.50 -5.40 -7.47
CA LEU A 113 19.66 -5.75 -8.31
C LEU A 113 19.47 -5.35 -9.78
N ASP A 114 18.22 -5.29 -10.21
CA ASP A 114 17.78 -4.83 -11.53
C ASP A 114 17.62 -3.30 -11.62
N TRP A 115 17.96 -2.56 -10.55
CA TRP A 115 17.93 -1.11 -10.57
C TRP A 115 19.11 -0.53 -11.35
N GLU A 116 18.83 0.07 -12.50
CA GLU A 116 19.86 0.68 -13.35
C GLU A 116 20.30 2.05 -12.83
N SER A 117 19.38 3.02 -12.81
CA SER A 117 19.64 4.39 -12.37
C SER A 117 18.35 5.05 -11.89
N LYS A 118 18.48 6.17 -11.18
CA LYS A 118 17.33 6.98 -10.77
C LYS A 118 16.57 7.48 -12.01
N GLU A 119 17.33 7.98 -12.99
CA GLU A 119 16.80 8.60 -14.20
C GLU A 119 16.01 7.57 -15.03
N ALA A 120 16.59 6.38 -15.24
CA ALA A 120 15.92 5.30 -15.98
C ALA A 120 14.64 4.83 -15.27
N TRP A 121 14.69 4.69 -13.94
CA TRP A 121 13.52 4.28 -13.17
C TRP A 121 12.40 5.33 -13.20
N LEU A 122 12.73 6.62 -13.07
CA LEU A 122 11.73 7.69 -13.15
C LEU A 122 11.16 7.86 -14.55
N GLU A 123 11.98 7.70 -15.59
CA GLU A 123 11.53 7.71 -16.98
C GLU A 123 10.56 6.56 -17.26
N GLU A 124 10.92 5.34 -16.84
CA GLU A 124 10.05 4.17 -16.95
C GLU A 124 8.73 4.37 -16.19
N LEU A 125 8.80 4.87 -14.96
CA LEU A 125 7.62 5.13 -14.12
C LEU A 125 6.71 6.17 -14.76
N THR A 126 7.29 7.26 -15.27
CA THR A 126 6.55 8.33 -15.96
C THR A 126 5.92 7.81 -17.24
N SER A 127 6.65 7.01 -18.02
CA SER A 127 6.14 6.38 -19.24
C SER A 127 4.94 5.49 -18.94
N LYS A 128 5.04 4.61 -17.94
CA LYS A 128 3.93 3.73 -17.52
C LYS A 128 2.74 4.50 -16.97
N ALA A 129 2.98 5.56 -16.19
CA ALA A 129 1.90 6.41 -15.66
C ALA A 129 1.14 7.16 -16.77
N ASN A 130 1.77 7.39 -17.92
CA ASN A 130 1.17 8.02 -19.09
C ASN A 130 0.54 7.04 -20.08
N ASP A 131 0.51 5.73 -19.77
CA ASP A 131 -0.13 4.69 -20.57
C ASP A 131 -1.38 4.13 -19.84
N PRO A 132 -2.49 4.88 -19.85
CA PRO A 132 -3.71 4.47 -19.15
C PRO A 132 -4.33 3.20 -19.73
N ASP A 133 -4.14 2.93 -21.03
CA ASP A 133 -4.70 1.75 -21.70
C ASP A 133 -3.98 0.48 -21.19
N ALA A 134 -2.65 0.49 -21.16
CA ALA A 134 -1.89 -0.63 -20.60
C ALA A 134 -2.18 -0.85 -19.10
N LEU A 135 -2.36 0.23 -18.33
CA LEU A 135 -2.77 0.12 -16.92
C LEU A 135 -4.15 -0.50 -16.77
N TRP A 136 -5.10 -0.13 -17.64
CA TRP A 136 -6.44 -0.71 -17.63
C TRP A 136 -6.43 -2.20 -17.99
N GLU A 137 -5.63 -2.61 -18.97
CA GLU A 137 -5.45 -4.03 -19.31
C GLU A 137 -4.94 -4.85 -18.12
N VAL A 138 -4.01 -4.30 -17.33
CA VAL A 138 -3.53 -4.94 -16.11
C VAL A 138 -4.66 -5.09 -15.09
N VAL A 139 -5.48 -4.05 -14.89
CA VAL A 139 -6.63 -4.08 -13.97
C VAL A 139 -7.65 -5.13 -14.40
N GLU A 140 -8.06 -5.13 -15.66
CA GLU A 140 -8.98 -6.13 -16.22
C GLU A 140 -8.44 -7.55 -16.06
N GLY A 141 -7.15 -7.76 -16.34
CA GLY A 141 -6.46 -9.02 -16.10
C GLY A 141 -6.56 -9.48 -14.63
N GLN A 142 -6.43 -8.57 -13.67
CA GLN A 142 -6.61 -8.90 -12.25
C GLN A 142 -8.07 -9.21 -11.90
N ILE A 143 -9.03 -8.47 -12.45
CA ILE A 143 -10.47 -8.72 -12.23
C ILE A 143 -10.82 -10.15 -12.65
N VAL A 144 -10.41 -10.55 -13.85
CA VAL A 144 -10.64 -11.91 -14.39
C VAL A 144 -9.91 -12.95 -13.54
N LYS A 145 -8.61 -12.75 -13.29
CA LYS A 145 -7.78 -13.70 -12.55
C LYS A 145 -8.32 -13.98 -11.15
N HIS A 146 -8.80 -12.95 -10.46
CA HIS A 146 -9.31 -13.03 -9.11
C HIS A 146 -10.84 -13.19 -9.03
N LYS A 147 -11.53 -13.29 -10.18
CA LYS A 147 -12.98 -13.44 -10.29
C LYS A 147 -13.74 -12.33 -9.54
N LEU A 148 -13.20 -11.11 -9.57
CA LEU A 148 -13.71 -9.96 -8.83
C LEU A 148 -15.01 -9.40 -9.40
N GLU A 149 -15.33 -9.74 -10.64
CA GLU A 149 -16.59 -9.48 -11.34
C GLU A 149 -17.84 -10.00 -10.60
N LYS A 150 -17.68 -10.90 -9.62
CA LYS A 150 -18.77 -11.39 -8.76
C LYS A 150 -18.88 -10.64 -7.42
N VAL A 151 -17.92 -9.77 -7.10
CA VAL A 151 -17.92 -8.97 -5.88
C VAL A 151 -18.93 -7.85 -6.07
N ARG A 152 -20.07 -7.95 -5.40
CA ARG A 152 -21.04 -6.85 -5.33
C ARG A 152 -20.50 -5.79 -4.39
N VAL A 153 -20.27 -4.59 -4.91
CA VAL A 153 -20.06 -3.40 -4.08
C VAL A 153 -21.42 -3.12 -3.41
N VAL A 154 -21.49 -3.32 -2.09
CA VAL A 154 -22.67 -3.01 -1.26
C VAL A 154 -22.52 -1.58 -0.74
#